data_AF-A0A075I4B6-F1
#
_entry.id   AF-A0A075I4B6-F1
#
_cell.length_a   1.000
_cell.length_b   1.000
_cell.length_c   1.000
_cell.angle_alpha   90.00
_cell.angle_beta   90.00
_cell.angle_gamma   90.00
#
_symmetry.space_group_name_H-M   'P 1'
#
loop_
_entity.id
_entity.type
_entity.pdbx_description
1 polymer ?
#
loop_
_entity_poly.entity_id
_entity_poly.type
_entity_poly.pdbx_seq_one_letter_code
_entity_poly.pdbx_strand_id
1 'polypeptide(L)'
;MLKDVHAGSSGKIAEYGPNKLPCSSGIYDSPWIILVEGRADILNLLRAGYDNALAIEGAKIDESIKDLCAKKDRVVAFLDGDRAGGFILKELKSVVNIDLELRADDGVEVEELTPQRIADILKDAADDMKQQTAKPKEVSEADKLLAEATSKVFKDLNETLEAIGLDSNNNQLFKVPISELVDKLSTQTGIKYLILDGIITQRLLDGAKQSGIECIIGHRIANLSNSSDVILKTFTELGVS
;
A
#
# COMPACT_ATOMS: atom_id res chain seq x y z
N MET A 1 21.59 14.88 25.37
CA MET A 1 20.20 15.08 24.92
C MET A 1 20.21 15.10 23.41
N LEU A 2 19.79 14.01 22.78
CA LEU A 2 19.57 13.92 21.34
C LEU A 2 18.19 13.30 21.18
N LYS A 3 17.18 14.16 21.14
CA LYS A 3 15.84 13.82 20.68
C LYS A 3 15.60 14.66 19.43
N ASP A 4 14.92 14.03 18.49
CA ASP A 4 14.26 14.62 17.32
C ASP A 4 15.13 14.80 16.07
N VAL A 5 15.29 13.69 15.35
CA VAL A 5 15.34 13.71 13.88
C VAL A 5 14.44 12.58 13.35
N HIS A 6 13.50 12.98 12.48
CA HIS A 6 12.49 12.20 11.77
C HIS A 6 11.21 11.82 12.54
N ALA A 7 10.29 12.80 12.62
CA ALA A 7 8.86 12.53 12.69
C ALA A 7 8.33 12.14 11.30
N GLY A 8 8.78 11.00 10.77
CA GLY A 8 8.04 10.27 9.73
C GLY A 8 6.96 9.42 10.42
N SER A 9 5.81 9.19 9.79
CA SER A 9 4.75 8.38 10.38
C SER A 9 5.33 7.10 10.99
N SER A 10 5.19 6.93 12.31
CA SER A 10 5.69 5.73 12.98
C SER A 10 4.90 4.53 12.48
N GLY A 11 5.45 3.86 11.46
CA GLY A 11 4.89 2.61 10.95
C GLY A 11 4.74 1.66 12.13
N LYS A 12 3.58 1.02 12.22
CA LYS A 12 3.26 0.13 13.33
C LYS A 12 3.49 -1.30 12.89
N ILE A 13 3.96 -2.13 13.82
CA ILE A 13 3.95 -3.57 13.58
C ILE A 13 2.51 -4.06 13.56
N ALA A 14 2.21 -4.88 12.57
CA ALA A 14 0.99 -5.63 12.38
C ALA A 14 1.32 -7.11 12.13
N GLU A 15 0.28 -7.88 11.84
CA GLU A 15 0.36 -9.29 11.48
C GLU A 15 -0.24 -9.48 10.07
N TYR A 16 0.34 -10.38 9.29
CA TYR A 16 -0.11 -10.74 7.95
C TYR A 16 -0.41 -12.24 7.84
N GLY A 17 -1.49 -12.56 7.13
CA GLY A 17 -1.82 -13.94 6.76
C GLY A 17 -2.30 -14.83 7.91
N PRO A 18 -2.64 -16.10 7.60
CA PRO A 18 -3.18 -17.04 8.58
C PRO A 18 -2.19 -17.41 9.69
N ASN A 19 -0.89 -17.36 9.38
CA ASN A 19 0.18 -17.66 10.33
C ASN A 19 0.70 -16.42 11.08
N LYS A 20 0.02 -15.27 10.93
CA LYS A 20 0.29 -14.05 11.70
C LYS A 20 1.74 -13.56 11.59
N LEU A 21 2.27 -13.61 10.38
CA LEU A 21 3.63 -13.16 10.09
C LEU A 21 3.80 -11.69 10.46
N PRO A 22 4.85 -11.31 11.21
CA PRO A 22 5.10 -9.91 11.54
C PRO A 22 5.29 -9.09 10.27
N CYS A 23 4.62 -7.95 10.20
CA CYS A 23 4.80 -7.01 9.10
C CYS A 23 4.73 -5.57 9.61
N SER A 24 5.17 -4.64 8.79
CA SER A 24 4.89 -3.22 8.97
C SER A 24 3.51 -2.89 8.36
N SER A 25 2.89 -1.78 8.77
CA SER A 25 1.52 -1.44 8.35
C SER A 25 1.38 -1.06 6.89
N GLY A 26 2.43 -0.51 6.28
CA GLY A 26 2.43 -0.04 4.89
C GLY A 26 2.61 -1.13 3.84
N ILE A 27 2.75 -2.42 4.21
CA ILE A 27 2.84 -3.52 3.24
C ILE A 27 1.61 -3.62 2.32
N TYR A 28 0.46 -3.08 2.73
CA TYR A 28 -0.76 -3.12 1.93
C TYR A 28 -0.76 -2.05 0.83
N ASP A 29 -0.23 -0.87 1.14
CA ASP A 29 -0.34 0.31 0.26
C ASP A 29 0.90 0.51 -0.60
N SER A 30 2.07 0.07 -0.12
CA SER A 30 3.33 0.24 -0.85
C SER A 30 3.32 -0.57 -2.15
N PRO A 31 3.72 0.00 -3.30
CA PRO A 31 3.84 -0.73 -4.56
C PRO A 31 4.96 -1.77 -4.53
N TRP A 32 5.87 -1.70 -3.56
CA TRP A 32 6.97 -2.65 -3.38
C TRP A 32 7.06 -3.14 -1.94
N ILE A 33 7.65 -4.31 -1.76
CA ILE A 33 7.79 -4.96 -0.44
C ILE A 33 9.24 -5.39 -0.17
N ILE A 34 9.63 -5.33 1.09
CA ILE A 34 10.92 -5.82 1.58
C ILE A 34 10.67 -7.07 2.43
N LEU A 35 11.21 -8.21 2.02
CA LEU A 35 11.15 -9.46 2.76
C LEU A 35 12.41 -9.58 3.63
N VAL A 36 12.19 -9.76 4.93
CA VAL A 36 13.24 -9.86 5.97
C VAL A 36 13.08 -11.15 6.77
N GLU A 37 14.08 -11.55 7.55
CA GLU A 37 14.05 -12.82 8.27
C GLU A 37 13.08 -12.77 9.46
N GLY A 38 13.12 -11.68 10.22
CA GLY A 38 12.45 -11.60 11.50
C GLY A 38 11.83 -10.24 11.84
N ARG A 39 11.14 -10.25 12.99
CA ARG A 39 10.44 -9.08 13.53
C ARG A 39 11.39 -7.93 13.89
N ALA A 40 12.60 -8.24 14.35
CA ALA A 40 13.56 -7.24 14.78
C ALA A 40 14.12 -6.43 13.58
N ASP A 41 14.30 -7.08 12.44
CA ASP A 41 14.62 -6.43 11.17
C ASP A 41 13.56 -5.37 10.83
N ILE A 42 12.27 -5.74 10.92
CA ILE A 42 11.16 -4.81 10.68
C ILE A 42 11.26 -3.59 11.60
N LEU A 43 11.53 -3.79 12.89
CA LEU A 43 11.71 -2.68 13.83
C LEU A 43 12.85 -1.75 13.40
N ASN A 44 13.94 -2.30 12.87
CA ASN A 44 15.08 -1.51 12.44
C ASN A 44 14.80 -0.79 11.11
N LEU A 45 14.13 -1.45 10.16
CA LEU A 45 13.64 -0.83 8.92
C LEU A 45 12.66 0.32 9.19
N LEU A 46 11.76 0.15 10.14
CA LEU A 46 10.85 1.22 10.58
C LEU A 46 11.60 2.43 11.13
N ARG A 47 12.67 2.22 11.92
CA ARG A 47 13.55 3.31 12.39
C ARG A 47 14.29 4.00 11.24
N ALA A 48 14.56 3.28 10.16
CA ALA A 48 15.15 3.81 8.93
C ALA A 48 14.12 4.45 7.98
N GLY A 49 12.83 4.45 8.32
CA GLY A 49 11.75 5.07 7.53
C GLY A 49 11.10 4.16 6.49
N TYR A 50 11.35 2.85 6.55
CA TYR A 50 10.73 1.86 5.65
C TYR A 50 9.57 1.15 6.36
N ASP A 51 8.33 1.49 5.98
CA ASP A 51 7.08 0.90 6.50
C ASP A 51 6.48 -0.15 5.53
N ASN A 52 7.29 -0.85 4.74
CA ASN A 52 6.84 -1.84 3.76
C ASN A 52 7.55 -3.20 3.89
N ALA A 53 7.84 -3.63 5.11
CA ALA A 53 8.57 -4.86 5.41
C ALA A 53 7.64 -5.99 5.90
N LEU A 54 7.94 -7.23 5.48
CA LEU A 54 7.29 -8.47 5.93
C LEU A 54 8.34 -9.49 6.34
N ALA A 55 8.21 -10.05 7.54
CA ALA A 55 9.07 -11.12 8.02
C ALA A 55 8.60 -12.47 7.45
N ILE A 56 9.56 -13.28 7.03
CA ILE A 56 9.31 -14.62 6.50
C ILE A 56 9.36 -15.71 7.57
N GLU A 57 9.89 -15.39 8.77
CA GLU A 57 9.99 -16.22 9.97
C GLU A 57 10.44 -17.67 9.73
N GLY A 58 11.76 -17.87 9.80
CA GLY A 58 12.37 -19.20 9.77
C GLY A 58 12.57 -19.76 8.35
N ALA A 59 12.93 -21.04 8.29
CA ALA A 59 13.35 -21.66 7.04
C ALA A 59 12.19 -22.07 6.12
N LYS A 60 11.00 -22.34 6.64
CA LYS A 60 9.86 -22.78 5.82
C LYS A 60 9.00 -21.59 5.43
N ILE A 61 9.09 -21.20 4.17
CA ILE A 61 8.39 -20.02 3.64
C ILE A 61 6.90 -20.32 3.47
N ASP A 62 6.07 -19.43 4.00
CA ASP A 62 4.62 -19.49 3.92
C ASP A 62 4.12 -19.13 2.51
N GLU A 63 3.18 -19.91 1.95
CA GLU A 63 2.61 -19.66 0.62
C GLU A 63 1.86 -18.34 0.51
N SER A 64 1.29 -17.81 1.61
CA SER A 64 0.61 -16.51 1.63
C SER A 64 1.53 -15.34 1.27
N ILE A 65 2.85 -15.49 1.47
CA ILE A 65 3.85 -14.49 1.06
C ILE A 65 3.87 -14.35 -0.46
N LYS A 66 3.70 -15.46 -1.18
CA LYS A 66 3.67 -15.50 -2.66
C LYS A 66 2.51 -14.67 -3.21
N ASP A 67 1.32 -14.81 -2.63
CA ASP A 67 0.12 -14.10 -3.06
C ASP A 67 0.23 -12.58 -2.84
N LEU A 68 0.89 -12.17 -1.76
CA LEU A 68 1.18 -10.75 -1.52
C LEU A 68 2.20 -10.22 -2.53
N CYS A 69 3.31 -10.93 -2.72
CA CYS A 69 4.39 -10.53 -3.60
C CYS A 69 3.93 -10.42 -5.05
N ALA A 70 3.02 -11.29 -5.52
CA ALA A 70 2.46 -11.23 -6.87
C ALA A 70 1.64 -9.95 -7.15
N LYS A 71 1.22 -9.22 -6.11
CA LYS A 71 0.47 -7.95 -6.23
C LYS A 71 1.38 -6.71 -6.16
N LYS A 72 2.69 -6.90 -6.00
CA LYS A 72 3.67 -5.82 -5.89
C LYS A 72 4.37 -5.60 -7.22
N ASP A 73 4.67 -4.35 -7.50
CA ASP A 73 5.48 -3.93 -8.65
C ASP A 73 6.95 -4.35 -8.47
N ARG A 74 7.42 -4.47 -7.21
CA ARG A 74 8.78 -4.92 -6.89
C ARG A 74 8.87 -5.67 -5.56
N VAL A 75 9.64 -6.75 -5.53
CA VAL A 75 9.93 -7.59 -4.36
C VAL A 75 11.43 -7.57 -4.09
N VAL A 76 11.81 -7.09 -2.90
CA VAL A 76 13.20 -7.02 -2.44
C VAL A 76 13.39 -8.00 -1.30
N ALA A 77 14.39 -8.87 -1.36
CA ALA A 77 14.85 -9.64 -0.20
C ALA A 77 16.00 -8.88 0.48
N PHE A 78 15.93 -8.65 1.78
CA PHE A 78 17.00 -8.03 2.55
C PHE A 78 17.26 -8.86 3.81
N LEU A 79 18.28 -9.72 3.73
CA LEU A 79 18.55 -10.76 4.73
C LEU A 79 19.93 -10.60 5.38
N ASP A 80 20.19 -11.34 6.44
CA ASP A 80 21.39 -11.20 7.28
C ASP A 80 22.67 -11.51 6.52
N GLY A 81 23.79 -10.86 6.84
CA GLY A 81 25.07 -11.02 6.15
C GLY A 81 25.80 -12.33 6.45
N ASP A 82 25.12 -13.33 7.01
CA ASP A 82 25.70 -14.56 7.52
C ASP A 82 25.39 -15.78 6.61
N ARG A 83 25.86 -16.97 6.98
CA ARG A 83 25.57 -18.17 6.18
C ARG A 83 24.12 -18.62 6.26
N ALA A 84 23.46 -18.43 7.41
CA ALA A 84 22.07 -18.84 7.61
C ALA A 84 21.12 -18.07 6.68
N GLY A 85 21.27 -16.75 6.61
CA GLY A 85 20.50 -15.91 5.71
C GLY A 85 20.70 -16.30 4.25
N GLY A 86 21.88 -16.80 3.86
CA GLY A 86 22.14 -17.28 2.51
C GLY A 86 21.31 -18.52 2.15
N PHE A 87 21.09 -19.42 3.12
CA PHE A 87 20.19 -20.57 2.93
C PHE A 87 18.74 -20.15 2.88
N ILE A 88 18.34 -19.18 3.71
CA ILE A 88 16.99 -18.63 3.73
C ILE A 88 16.68 -17.94 2.40
N LEU A 89 17.61 -17.16 1.84
CA LEU A 89 17.45 -16.55 0.51
C LEU A 89 17.17 -17.60 -0.57
N LYS A 90 17.91 -18.71 -0.53
CA LYS A 90 17.76 -19.79 -1.50
C LYS A 90 16.37 -20.43 -1.43
N GLU A 91 15.87 -20.67 -0.23
CA GLU A 91 14.54 -21.22 -0.03
C GLU A 91 13.47 -20.21 -0.45
N LEU A 92 13.62 -18.93 -0.07
CA LEU A 92 12.72 -17.85 -0.45
C LEU A 92 12.55 -17.75 -1.97
N LYS A 93 13.66 -17.81 -2.71
CA LYS A 93 13.66 -17.79 -4.19
C LYS A 93 13.00 -19.01 -4.83
N SER A 94 12.84 -20.12 -4.10
CA SER A 94 12.10 -21.29 -4.61
C SER A 94 10.59 -21.09 -4.59
N VAL A 95 10.10 -20.16 -3.76
CA VAL A 95 8.67 -19.90 -3.55
C VAL A 95 8.22 -18.58 -4.17
N VAL A 96 9.06 -17.55 -4.11
CA VAL A 96 8.74 -16.17 -4.49
C VAL A 96 9.74 -15.67 -5.55
N ASN A 97 9.24 -14.94 -6.56
CA ASN A 97 10.10 -14.23 -7.50
C ASN A 97 10.66 -12.97 -6.83
N ILE A 98 11.98 -12.88 -6.69
CA ILE A 98 12.67 -11.76 -6.06
C ILE A 98 13.33 -10.91 -7.14
N ASP A 99 13.02 -9.62 -7.18
CA ASP A 99 13.56 -8.68 -8.19
C ASP A 99 14.92 -8.12 -7.78
N LEU A 100 15.16 -7.99 -6.47
CA LEU A 100 16.43 -7.51 -5.93
C LEU A 100 16.81 -8.26 -4.66
N GLU A 101 18.05 -8.74 -4.63
CA GLU A 101 18.65 -9.45 -3.50
C GLU A 101 19.64 -8.52 -2.81
N LEU A 102 19.37 -8.20 -1.55
CA LEU A 102 20.22 -7.40 -0.68
C LEU A 102 20.61 -8.20 0.56
N ARG A 103 21.76 -7.84 1.11
CA ARG A 103 22.36 -8.48 2.27
C ARG A 103 22.86 -7.41 3.21
N ALA A 104 22.76 -7.67 4.51
CA ALA A 104 23.50 -6.89 5.49
C ALA A 104 25.03 -7.08 5.28
N ASP A 105 25.81 -6.25 5.96
CA ASP A 105 27.28 -6.33 5.92
C ASP A 105 27.75 -7.73 6.40
N ASP A 106 28.89 -8.20 5.90
CA ASP A 106 29.36 -9.57 6.16
C ASP A 106 29.40 -9.91 7.66
N GLY A 107 28.64 -10.94 8.04
CA GLY A 107 28.51 -11.40 9.42
C GLY A 107 27.68 -10.50 10.35
N VAL A 108 26.97 -9.52 9.81
CA VAL A 108 26.08 -8.60 10.55
C VAL A 108 24.63 -8.95 10.26
N GLU A 109 23.79 -8.93 11.29
CA GLU A 109 22.34 -9.13 11.16
C GLU A 109 21.63 -7.82 10.80
N VAL A 110 20.51 -7.88 10.11
CA VAL A 110 19.74 -6.68 9.71
C VAL A 110 19.28 -5.89 10.95
N GLU A 111 18.95 -6.57 12.05
CA GLU A 111 18.60 -5.94 13.33
C GLU A 111 19.74 -5.13 13.98
N GLU A 112 21.00 -5.42 13.63
CA GLU A 112 22.20 -4.76 14.20
C GLU A 112 22.65 -3.53 13.38
N LEU A 113 22.17 -3.39 12.15
CA LEU A 113 22.54 -2.26 11.30
C LEU A 113 22.08 -0.92 11.90
N THR A 114 22.82 0.15 11.60
CA THR A 114 22.32 1.49 11.91
C THR A 114 21.21 1.87 10.92
N PRO A 115 20.22 2.70 11.31
CA PRO A 115 19.19 3.19 10.38
C PRO A 115 19.76 3.86 9.12
N GLN A 116 20.89 4.57 9.27
CA GLN A 116 21.58 5.17 8.12
C GLN A 116 22.14 4.10 7.18
N ARG A 117 22.73 3.02 7.71
CA ARG A 117 23.27 1.94 6.89
C ARG A 117 22.17 1.20 6.13
N ILE A 118 21.01 0.97 6.76
CA ILE A 118 19.82 0.44 6.08
C ILE A 118 19.40 1.37 4.93
N ALA A 119 19.33 2.67 5.20
CA ALA A 119 18.96 3.65 4.17
C ALA A 119 19.95 3.66 2.99
N ASP A 120 21.25 3.51 3.26
CA ASP A 120 22.29 3.44 2.22
C ASP A 120 22.16 2.16 1.37
N ILE A 121 21.92 0.99 2.00
CA ILE A 121 21.76 -0.30 1.31
C ILE A 121 20.50 -0.30 0.43
N LEU A 122 19.39 0.25 0.93
CA LEU A 122 18.11 0.29 0.22
C LEU A 122 17.97 1.47 -0.74
N LYS A 123 18.94 2.39 -0.77
CA LYS A 123 18.84 3.67 -1.49
C LYS A 123 18.47 3.48 -2.95
N ASP A 124 19.20 2.65 -3.67
CA ASP A 124 18.98 2.45 -5.11
C ASP A 124 17.62 1.82 -5.39
N ALA A 125 17.20 0.86 -4.56
CA ALA A 125 15.88 0.25 -4.65
C ALA A 125 14.76 1.27 -4.41
N ALA A 126 14.92 2.13 -3.40
CA ALA A 126 13.96 3.17 -3.06
C ALA A 126 13.89 4.27 -4.14
N ASP A 127 15.03 4.66 -4.69
CA ASP A 127 15.11 5.68 -5.74
C ASP A 127 14.56 5.16 -7.08
N ASP A 128 14.81 3.89 -7.43
CA ASP A 128 14.15 3.22 -8.56
C ASP A 128 12.62 3.28 -8.44
N MET A 129 12.08 3.00 -7.24
CA MET A 129 10.65 3.06 -7.01
C MET A 129 10.10 4.48 -7.10
N LYS A 130 10.82 5.49 -6.61
CA LYS A 130 10.44 6.91 -6.79
C LYS A 130 10.44 7.32 -8.27
N GLN A 131 11.37 6.80 -9.07
CA GLN A 131 11.42 7.08 -10.51
C GLN A 131 10.33 6.34 -11.27
N GLN A 132 9.94 5.13 -10.84
CA GLN A 132 8.82 4.38 -11.42
C GLN A 132 7.47 5.01 -11.07
N THR A 133 7.30 5.61 -9.89
CA THR A 133 6.11 6.41 -9.56
C THR A 133 6.11 7.79 -10.22
N ALA A 134 7.28 8.35 -10.52
CA ALA A 134 7.42 9.62 -11.25
C ALA A 134 7.33 9.49 -12.78
N LYS A 135 7.56 8.30 -13.34
CA LYS A 135 7.18 8.00 -14.72
C LYS A 135 5.67 7.82 -14.75
N PRO A 136 4.92 8.64 -15.51
CA PRO A 136 3.49 8.42 -15.65
C PRO A 136 3.30 7.01 -16.21
N LYS A 137 2.68 6.09 -15.46
CA LYS A 137 1.93 4.98 -16.08
C LYS A 137 1.10 5.66 -17.16
N GLU A 138 1.15 5.21 -18.42
CA GLU A 138 0.36 5.81 -19.50
C GLU A 138 -1.10 5.93 -19.03
N VAL A 139 -1.47 7.12 -18.57
CA VAL A 139 -2.74 7.37 -17.91
C VAL A 139 -3.75 7.33 -19.03
N SER A 140 -4.62 6.30 -19.02
CA SER A 140 -5.69 6.20 -20.02
C SER A 140 -6.47 7.52 -20.06
N GLU A 141 -7.01 7.91 -21.21
CA GLU A 141 -7.83 9.15 -21.31
C GLU A 141 -8.96 9.17 -20.27
N ALA A 142 -9.48 8.00 -19.87
CA ALA A 142 -10.46 7.86 -18.80
C ALA A 142 -9.89 8.24 -17.41
N ASP A 143 -8.66 7.81 -17.09
CA ASP A 143 -8.01 8.13 -15.82
C ASP A 143 -7.66 9.63 -15.72
N LYS A 144 -7.35 10.31 -16.85
CA LYS A 144 -7.15 11.77 -16.87
C LYS A 144 -8.43 12.52 -16.50
N LEU A 145 -9.56 12.13 -17.11
CA LEU A 145 -10.86 12.74 -16.82
C LEU A 145 -11.27 12.52 -15.36
N LEU A 146 -11.01 11.33 -14.82
CA LEU A 146 -11.24 11.03 -13.40
C LEU A 146 -10.33 11.87 -12.49
N ALA A 147 -9.05 12.00 -12.82
CA ALA A 147 -8.10 12.81 -12.05
C ALA A 147 -8.51 14.30 -12.03
N GLU A 148 -8.97 14.85 -13.16
CA GLU A 148 -9.48 16.23 -13.23
C GLU A 148 -10.74 16.43 -12.38
N ALA A 149 -11.71 15.51 -12.48
CA ALA A 149 -12.94 15.56 -11.69
C ALA A 149 -12.64 15.46 -10.18
N THR A 150 -11.73 14.55 -9.82
CA THR A 150 -11.32 14.30 -8.44
C THR A 150 -10.57 15.49 -7.86
N SER A 151 -9.63 16.08 -8.61
CA SER A 151 -8.83 17.24 -8.17
C SER A 151 -9.69 18.45 -7.84
N LYS A 152 -10.83 18.63 -8.53
CA LYS A 152 -11.78 19.72 -8.24
C LYS A 152 -12.42 19.61 -6.87
N VAL A 153 -12.69 18.39 -6.40
CA VAL A 153 -13.38 18.15 -5.13
C VAL A 153 -12.42 17.76 -4.00
N PHE A 154 -11.21 17.30 -4.32
CA PHE A 154 -10.24 16.78 -3.35
C PHE A 154 -9.91 17.79 -2.25
N LYS A 155 -9.70 19.06 -2.60
CA LYS A 155 -9.36 20.11 -1.64
C LYS A 155 -10.43 20.33 -0.57
N ASP A 156 -11.69 20.12 -0.94
CA ASP A 156 -12.84 20.29 -0.04
C ASP A 156 -13.17 19.00 0.72
N LEU A 157 -12.52 17.88 0.38
CA LEU A 157 -12.80 16.53 0.89
C LEU A 157 -11.69 15.99 1.78
N ASN A 158 -10.42 16.31 1.47
CA ASN A 158 -9.28 15.79 2.19
C ASN A 158 -9.32 16.22 3.67
N GLU A 159 -9.10 15.27 4.58
CA GLU A 159 -9.16 15.43 6.05
C GLU A 159 -10.55 15.78 6.63
N THR A 160 -11.63 15.49 5.91
CA THR A 160 -13.00 15.73 6.40
C THR A 160 -13.76 14.47 6.82
N LEU A 161 -13.29 13.27 6.48
CA LEU A 161 -13.99 11.98 6.66
C LEU A 161 -15.38 11.94 6.00
N GLU A 162 -15.54 12.70 4.92
CA GLU A 162 -16.77 12.75 4.13
C GLU A 162 -16.60 12.00 2.80
N ALA A 163 -17.72 11.87 2.08
CA ALA A 163 -17.79 11.32 0.75
C ALA A 163 -18.67 12.20 -0.14
N ILE A 164 -18.26 12.33 -1.40
CA ILE A 164 -18.92 13.08 -2.45
C ILE A 164 -19.37 12.10 -3.54
N GLY A 165 -20.65 12.17 -3.90
CA GLY A 165 -21.20 11.47 -5.06
C GLY A 165 -21.32 12.42 -6.25
N LEU A 166 -20.83 12.01 -7.42
CA LEU A 166 -20.92 12.75 -8.67
C LEU A 166 -21.77 12.01 -9.70
N ASP A 167 -22.45 12.78 -10.56
CA ASP A 167 -23.16 12.26 -11.74
C ASP A 167 -22.21 12.04 -12.93
N SER A 168 -22.77 11.68 -14.09
CA SER A 168 -22.01 11.48 -15.33
C SER A 168 -21.36 12.73 -15.92
N ASN A 169 -21.77 13.92 -15.46
CA ASN A 169 -21.27 15.21 -15.90
C ASN A 169 -20.31 15.84 -14.86
N ASN A 170 -19.88 15.07 -13.85
CA ASN A 170 -19.07 15.53 -12.72
C ASN A 170 -19.75 16.58 -11.83
N ASN A 171 -21.08 16.65 -11.84
CA ASN A 171 -21.82 17.50 -10.90
C ASN A 171 -21.98 16.77 -9.57
N GLN A 172 -21.79 17.51 -8.48
CA GLN A 172 -21.98 17.00 -7.13
C GLN A 172 -23.47 16.76 -6.84
N LEU A 173 -23.81 15.50 -6.54
CA LEU A 173 -25.15 15.08 -6.11
C LEU A 173 -25.33 15.20 -4.60
N PHE A 174 -24.28 14.87 -3.84
CA PHE A 174 -24.27 14.99 -2.39
C PHE A 174 -22.84 15.09 -1.85
N LYS A 175 -22.75 15.55 -0.60
CA LYS A 175 -21.58 15.43 0.27
C LYS A 175 -22.09 15.01 1.66
N VAL A 176 -21.63 13.87 2.17
CA VAL A 176 -22.11 13.30 3.46
C VAL A 176 -20.95 12.67 4.24
N PRO A 177 -21.04 12.58 5.58
CA PRO A 177 -20.09 11.80 6.37
C PRO A 177 -20.02 10.34 5.94
N ILE A 178 -18.84 9.70 6.01
CA ILE A 178 -18.67 8.28 5.64
C ILE A 178 -19.59 7.36 6.46
N SER A 179 -19.91 7.72 7.70
CA SER A 179 -20.85 6.97 8.55
C SER A 179 -22.26 6.86 7.95
N GLU A 180 -22.69 7.85 7.17
CA GLU A 180 -24.02 7.94 6.57
C GLU A 180 -24.04 7.48 5.10
N LEU A 181 -22.86 7.20 4.53
CA LEU A 181 -22.70 6.95 3.11
C LEU A 181 -23.51 5.74 2.64
N VAL A 182 -23.52 4.63 3.38
CA VAL A 182 -24.25 3.41 2.98
C VAL A 182 -25.76 3.67 2.87
N ASP A 183 -26.32 4.43 3.81
CA ASP A 183 -27.74 4.79 3.78
C ASP A 183 -28.02 5.74 2.60
N LYS A 184 -27.09 6.67 2.33
CA LYS A 184 -27.20 7.59 1.20
C LYS A 184 -27.16 6.87 -0.14
N LEU A 185 -26.29 5.88 -0.30
CA LEU A 185 -26.19 5.05 -1.51
C LEU A 185 -27.49 4.29 -1.77
N SER A 186 -28.15 3.78 -0.72
CA SER A 186 -29.42 3.05 -0.88
C SER A 186 -30.61 3.91 -1.36
N THR A 187 -30.53 5.23 -1.19
CA THR A 187 -31.66 6.15 -1.46
C THR A 187 -31.44 7.05 -2.66
N GLN A 188 -30.18 7.33 -3.02
CA GLN A 188 -29.82 8.22 -4.11
C GLN A 188 -29.46 7.43 -5.37
N THR A 189 -30.04 7.82 -6.50
CA THR A 189 -29.74 7.23 -7.81
C THR A 189 -28.98 8.22 -8.70
N GLY A 190 -28.42 7.72 -9.81
CA GLY A 190 -27.67 8.53 -10.78
C GLY A 190 -26.23 8.83 -10.39
N ILE A 191 -25.72 8.19 -9.34
CA ILE A 191 -24.33 8.33 -8.89
C ILE A 191 -23.45 7.51 -9.83
N LYS A 192 -22.55 8.18 -10.55
CA LYS A 192 -21.57 7.52 -11.42
C LYS A 192 -20.22 7.35 -10.72
N TYR A 193 -19.79 8.38 -9.98
CA TYR A 193 -18.50 8.38 -9.29
C TYR A 193 -18.69 8.65 -7.80
N LEU A 194 -17.97 7.91 -6.98
CA LEU A 194 -17.94 8.08 -5.52
C LEU A 194 -16.52 8.40 -5.08
N ILE A 195 -16.32 9.53 -4.41
CA ILE A 195 -15.01 9.99 -3.93
C ILE A 195 -15.11 10.13 -2.42
N LEU A 196 -14.20 9.52 -1.65
CA LEU A 196 -14.26 9.54 -0.19
C LEU A 196 -12.90 9.80 0.45
N ASP A 197 -12.91 10.57 1.54
CA ASP A 197 -11.78 10.68 2.46
C ASP A 197 -11.75 9.49 3.41
N GLY A 198 -11.40 8.32 2.86
CA GLY A 198 -11.32 7.10 3.66
C GLY A 198 -10.86 5.86 2.89
N ILE A 199 -11.00 4.72 3.56
CA ILE A 199 -10.67 3.40 3.03
C ILE A 199 -11.89 2.83 2.31
N ILE A 200 -11.68 2.35 1.09
CA ILE A 200 -12.68 1.60 0.33
C ILE A 200 -12.80 0.20 0.94
N THR A 201 -13.90 -0.04 1.66
CA THR A 201 -14.19 -1.31 2.35
C THR A 201 -15.16 -2.19 1.55
N GLN A 202 -15.26 -3.48 1.88
CA GLN A 202 -16.21 -4.39 1.22
C GLN A 202 -17.66 -3.91 1.36
N ARG A 203 -18.04 -3.39 2.54
CA ARG A 203 -19.38 -2.84 2.78
C ARG A 203 -19.71 -1.67 1.84
N LEU A 204 -18.73 -0.80 1.59
CA LEU A 204 -18.89 0.32 0.66
C LEU A 204 -18.94 -0.15 -0.79
N LEU A 205 -18.09 -1.11 -1.17
CA LEU A 205 -18.12 -1.72 -2.50
C LEU A 205 -19.48 -2.35 -2.80
N ASP A 206 -20.02 -3.12 -1.85
CA ASP A 206 -21.31 -3.81 -2.02
C ASP A 206 -22.47 -2.80 -2.18
N GLY A 207 -22.48 -1.74 -1.37
CA GLY A 207 -23.47 -0.65 -1.50
C GLY A 207 -23.34 0.11 -2.82
N ALA A 208 -22.11 0.36 -3.27
CA ALA A 208 -21.83 1.03 -4.54
C ALA A 208 -22.32 0.20 -5.75
N LYS A 209 -22.09 -1.12 -5.73
CA LYS A 209 -22.60 -2.05 -6.77
C LYS A 209 -24.12 -2.00 -6.89
N GLN A 210 -24.82 -2.05 -5.75
CA GLN A 210 -26.28 -1.98 -5.73
C GLN A 210 -26.82 -0.65 -6.29
N SER A 211 -26.04 0.41 -6.14
CA SER A 211 -26.39 1.76 -6.58
C SER A 211 -25.99 2.07 -8.02
N GLY A 212 -25.33 1.12 -8.72
CA GLY A 212 -24.88 1.28 -10.10
C GLY A 212 -23.68 2.22 -10.26
N ILE A 213 -22.88 2.41 -9.21
CA ILE A 213 -21.67 3.25 -9.27
C ILE A 213 -20.60 2.56 -10.12
N GLU A 214 -20.02 3.31 -11.04
CA GLU A 214 -19.00 2.80 -11.96
C GLU A 214 -17.58 2.92 -11.39
N CYS A 215 -17.31 3.95 -10.57
CA CYS A 215 -15.99 4.12 -9.98
C CYS A 215 -16.03 4.66 -8.54
N ILE A 216 -15.15 4.12 -7.70
CA ILE A 216 -14.90 4.57 -6.33
C ILE A 216 -13.44 4.99 -6.20
N ILE A 217 -13.23 6.18 -5.64
CA ILE A 217 -11.91 6.77 -5.40
C ILE A 217 -11.76 7.09 -3.92
N GLY A 218 -10.65 6.67 -3.31
CA GLY A 218 -10.36 6.98 -1.91
C GLY A 218 -8.86 7.01 -1.61
N HIS A 219 -8.50 7.07 -0.33
CA HIS A 219 -7.10 7.03 0.07
C HIS A 219 -6.49 5.64 -0.11
N ARG A 220 -7.27 4.60 0.20
CA ARG A 220 -6.79 3.21 0.25
C ARG A 220 -7.90 2.24 -0.13
N ILE A 221 -7.51 1.07 -0.61
CA ILE A 221 -8.42 -0.04 -0.92
C ILE A 221 -8.15 -1.15 0.10
N ALA A 222 -9.19 -1.61 0.81
CA ALA A 222 -9.07 -2.74 1.73
C ALA A 222 -8.86 -4.06 0.98
N ASN A 223 -8.72 -5.19 1.70
CA ASN A 223 -8.74 -6.50 1.04
C ASN A 223 -10.17 -6.80 0.59
N LEU A 224 -10.43 -6.71 -0.72
CA LEU A 224 -11.76 -6.84 -1.32
C LEU A 224 -11.90 -8.16 -2.09
N SER A 225 -13.12 -8.66 -2.14
CA SER A 225 -13.52 -9.81 -2.96
C SER A 225 -14.46 -9.34 -4.08
N ASN A 226 -14.31 -9.91 -5.28
CA ASN A 226 -15.16 -9.64 -6.46
C ASN A 226 -15.26 -8.15 -6.86
N SER A 227 -14.16 -7.51 -7.25
CA SER A 227 -14.14 -6.11 -7.71
C SER A 227 -14.50 -5.88 -9.19
N SER A 228 -14.90 -6.92 -9.93
CA SER A 228 -14.99 -6.89 -11.41
C SER A 228 -15.91 -5.83 -12.01
N ASP A 229 -16.89 -5.34 -11.25
CA ASP A 229 -17.99 -4.52 -11.79
C ASP A 229 -17.85 -3.02 -11.46
N VAL A 230 -16.88 -2.66 -10.61
CA VAL A 230 -16.67 -1.27 -10.15
C VAL A 230 -15.18 -0.96 -10.23
N ILE A 231 -14.84 0.12 -10.91
CA ILE A 231 -13.46 0.59 -11.02
C ILE A 231 -13.05 1.18 -9.68
N LEU A 232 -11.99 0.66 -9.08
CA LEU A 232 -11.44 1.16 -7.83
C LEU A 232 -10.13 1.88 -8.11
N LYS A 233 -9.99 3.09 -7.59
CA LYS A 233 -8.79 3.91 -7.73
C LYS A 233 -8.40 4.52 -6.40
N THR A 234 -7.12 4.82 -6.24
CA THR A 234 -6.64 5.66 -5.14
C THR A 234 -6.28 7.07 -5.62
N PHE A 235 -6.30 8.06 -4.72
CA PHE A 235 -5.80 9.41 -5.04
C PHE A 235 -4.36 9.37 -5.56
N THR A 236 -3.52 8.51 -4.97
CA THR A 236 -2.14 8.29 -5.39
C THR A 236 -2.04 7.76 -6.83
N GLU A 237 -2.89 6.80 -7.22
CA GLU A 237 -2.94 6.29 -8.60
C GLU A 237 -3.36 7.35 -9.61
N LEU A 238 -4.22 8.30 -9.21
CA LEU A 238 -4.67 9.40 -10.05
C LEU A 238 -3.72 10.62 -10.01
N GLY A 239 -2.67 10.58 -9.19
CA GLY A 239 -1.76 11.72 -8.99
C GLY A 239 -2.43 12.94 -8.34
N VAL A 240 -3.47 12.71 -7.53
CA VAL A 240 -4.21 13.76 -6.82
C VAL A 240 -3.70 13.85 -5.38
N SER A 241 -3.32 15.07 -4.96
CA SER A 241 -2.75 15.38 -3.63
C SER A 241 -3.03 16.81 -3.21
#